data_AF-A0A261WKC5-F1
#
_entry.id   AF-A0A261WKC5-F1
#
_cell.length_a   1.000
_cell.length_b   1.000
_cell.length_c   1.000
_cell.angle_alpha   90.00
_cell.angle_beta   90.00
_cell.angle_gamma   90.00
#
_symmetry.space_group_name_H-M   'P 1'
#
loop_
_entity.id
_entity.type
_entity.pdbx_description
1 polymer ?
#
loop_
_entity_poly.entity_id
_entity_poly.type
_entity_poly.pdbx_seq_one_letter_code
_entity_poly.pdbx_strand_id
1 'polypeptide(L)'
;VGATPDGLVIFDPAELKPNDHRVPLVIERVGLRRGESGLDLSHVTPLVMQDGDRDLHIVARLLSFADSESNSYRFRLSGYDPDWIDVGPSGERLFSRLPSGHYTLEVQGRTADGIWSASQTLRFQVLPPWWLSPWGLSLLALLTVCVIAAAILLYRRRLRRLNAWQLAVHKQEVAEQASLAKTRFLATLGHEVRTPMTGVLGMSELLLKTTQDPTQRSYT
;
A
#
# COMPACT_ATOMS: atom_id res chain seq x y z
N VAL A 1 -74.73 -3.56 -0.88
CA VAL A 1 -75.14 -2.29 -1.50
C VAL A 1 -74.58 -1.15 -0.66
N GLY A 2 -73.73 -0.32 -1.24
CA GLY A 2 -73.22 0.91 -0.62
C GLY A 2 -73.84 2.13 -1.32
N ALA A 3 -74.16 3.18 -0.57
CA ALA A 3 -74.64 4.44 -1.12
C ALA A 3 -73.56 5.51 -0.93
N THR A 4 -73.19 6.20 -2.00
CA THR A 4 -72.32 7.38 -1.99
C THR A 4 -73.17 8.61 -2.37
N PRO A 5 -72.72 9.85 -2.08
CA PRO A 5 -73.42 11.07 -2.49
C PRO A 5 -73.69 11.16 -4.00
N ASP A 6 -72.92 10.43 -4.81
CA ASP A 6 -73.00 10.39 -6.28
C ASP A 6 -73.81 9.21 -6.83
N GLY A 7 -74.29 8.28 -6.00
CA GLY A 7 -75.14 7.18 -6.48
C GLY A 7 -75.18 5.92 -5.60
N LEU A 8 -75.87 4.90 -6.11
CA LEU A 8 -76.02 3.59 -5.47
C LEU A 8 -75.10 2.56 -6.13
N VAL A 9 -74.21 1.94 -5.36
CA VAL A 9 -73.33 0.85 -5.82
C VAL A 9 -73.81 -0.49 -5.27
N ILE A 10 -74.20 -1.39 -6.17
CA ILE A 10 -74.54 -2.78 -5.86
C ILE A 10 -73.38 -3.65 -6.37
N PHE A 11 -72.76 -4.41 -5.48
CA PHE A 11 -71.78 -5.43 -5.83
C PHE A 11 -72.13 -6.72 -5.08
N ASP A 12 -71.86 -7.86 -5.72
CA ASP A 12 -72.00 -9.18 -5.11
C ASP A 12 -70.63 -9.66 -4.59
N PRO A 13 -70.44 -9.77 -3.26
CA PRO A 13 -69.18 -10.26 -2.70
C PRO A 13 -68.89 -11.74 -3.03
N ALA A 14 -69.89 -12.53 -3.43
CA ALA A 14 -69.70 -13.93 -3.81
C ALA A 14 -69.15 -14.10 -5.23
N GLU A 15 -69.25 -13.07 -6.09
CA GLU A 15 -68.72 -13.09 -7.46
C GLU A 15 -67.30 -12.50 -7.59
N LEU A 16 -66.73 -12.00 -6.49
CA LEU A 16 -65.34 -11.52 -6.44
C LEU A 16 -64.38 -12.69 -6.65
N LYS A 17 -63.88 -12.87 -7.87
CA LYS A 17 -62.81 -13.82 -8.17
C LYS A 17 -61.47 -13.24 -7.73
N PRO A 18 -60.70 -13.93 -6.86
CA PRO A 18 -59.32 -13.54 -6.59
C PRO A 18 -58.52 -13.54 -7.90
N ASN A 19 -57.77 -12.47 -8.15
CA ASN A 19 -56.97 -12.34 -9.34
C ASN A 19 -55.70 -13.21 -9.22
N ASP A 20 -55.69 -14.44 -9.75
CA ASP A 20 -54.54 -15.37 -9.67
C ASP A 20 -53.48 -15.15 -10.77
N HIS A 21 -53.47 -13.98 -11.41
CA HIS A 21 -52.46 -13.68 -12.43
C HIS A 21 -51.14 -13.30 -11.76
N ARG A 22 -50.12 -14.13 -11.95
CA ARG A 22 -48.74 -13.81 -11.55
C ARG A 22 -48.24 -12.62 -12.36
N VAL A 23 -48.22 -11.46 -11.74
CA VAL A 23 -47.78 -10.22 -12.38
C VAL A 23 -46.26 -10.27 -12.60
N PRO A 24 -45.77 -10.02 -13.83
CA PRO A 24 -44.34 -9.97 -14.09
C PRO A 24 -43.69 -8.76 -13.40
N LEU A 25 -42.57 -9.02 -12.74
CA LEU A 25 -41.69 -8.01 -12.17
C LEU A 25 -40.53 -7.80 -13.14
N VAL A 26 -40.23 -6.54 -13.46
CA VAL A 26 -39.10 -6.18 -14.32
C VAL A 26 -38.17 -5.24 -13.58
N ILE A 27 -36.85 -5.44 -13.74
CA ILE A 27 -35.85 -4.47 -13.31
C ILE A 27 -35.80 -3.40 -14.39
N GLU A 28 -36.36 -2.23 -14.09
CA GLU A 28 -36.47 -1.10 -15.01
C GLU A 28 -35.10 -0.44 -15.20
N ARG A 29 -34.39 -0.18 -14.10
CA ARG A 29 -33.13 0.55 -14.14
C ARG A 29 -32.07 0.00 -13.21
N VAL A 30 -30.85 -0.08 -13.70
CA VAL A 30 -29.64 -0.36 -12.91
C VAL A 30 -28.64 0.76 -13.15
N GLY A 31 -28.64 1.75 -12.27
CA GLY A 31 -27.72 2.89 -12.34
C GLY A 31 -26.61 2.78 -11.30
N LEU A 32 -25.43 3.31 -11.58
CA LEU A 32 -24.37 3.53 -10.60
C LEU A 32 -23.73 4.89 -10.77
N ARG A 33 -23.03 5.37 -9.74
CA ARG A 33 -22.22 6.58 -9.81
C ARG A 33 -20.74 6.22 -9.96
N ARG A 34 -20.12 6.68 -11.04
CA ARG A 34 -18.66 6.58 -11.28
C ARG A 34 -18.08 8.00 -11.30
N GLY A 35 -17.43 8.38 -10.21
CA GLY A 35 -16.96 9.75 -10.00
C GLY A 35 -18.13 10.74 -10.00
N GLU A 36 -18.12 11.70 -10.93
CA GLU A 36 -19.19 12.71 -11.06
C GLU A 36 -20.30 12.31 -12.04
N SER A 37 -20.16 11.18 -12.75
CA SER A 37 -21.13 10.74 -13.75
C SER A 37 -22.01 9.60 -13.24
N GLY A 38 -23.31 9.69 -13.49
CA GLY A 38 -24.22 8.55 -13.38
C GLY A 38 -24.13 7.69 -14.63
N LEU A 39 -23.88 6.40 -14.48
CA LEU A 39 -23.86 5.40 -15.55
C LEU A 39 -25.11 4.53 -15.44
N ASP A 40 -25.76 4.29 -16.57
CA ASP A 40 -26.86 3.33 -16.68
C ASP A 40 -26.32 2.02 -17.28
N LEU A 41 -26.55 0.91 -16.58
CA LEU A 41 -26.07 -0.42 -16.95
C LEU A 41 -27.20 -1.42 -17.14
N SER A 42 -28.44 -0.94 -17.32
CA SER A 42 -29.65 -1.77 -17.43
C SER A 42 -29.58 -2.85 -18.53
N HIS A 43 -28.80 -2.62 -19.59
CA HIS A 43 -28.65 -3.55 -20.72
C HIS A 43 -27.25 -4.20 -20.82
N VAL A 44 -26.40 -4.04 -19.81
CA VAL A 44 -25.01 -4.53 -19.85
C VAL A 44 -24.90 -5.88 -19.15
N THR A 45 -24.60 -6.93 -19.92
CA THR A 45 -24.33 -8.28 -19.44
C THR A 45 -22.96 -8.77 -19.95
N PRO A 46 -22.01 -9.14 -19.07
CA PRO A 46 -22.10 -9.19 -17.61
C PRO A 46 -22.00 -7.80 -16.94
N LEU A 47 -22.75 -7.61 -15.85
CA LEU A 47 -22.68 -6.40 -15.05
C LEU A 47 -21.43 -6.43 -14.16
N VAL A 48 -20.49 -5.51 -14.40
CA VAL A 48 -19.22 -5.42 -13.67
C VAL A 48 -19.04 -4.00 -13.13
N MET A 49 -18.93 -3.91 -11.80
CA MET A 49 -18.62 -2.67 -11.09
C MET A 49 -17.12 -2.60 -10.78
N GLN A 50 -16.57 -1.39 -10.84
CA GLN A 50 -15.20 -1.10 -10.42
C GLN A 50 -15.18 -0.76 -8.93
N ASP A 51 -14.02 -0.91 -8.27
CA ASP A 51 -13.83 -0.58 -6.85
C ASP A 51 -14.22 0.87 -6.48
N GLY A 52 -14.10 1.80 -7.43
CA GLY A 52 -14.48 3.21 -7.25
C GLY A 52 -15.96 3.53 -7.51
N ASP A 53 -16.75 2.57 -8.00
CA ASP A 53 -18.17 2.78 -8.27
C ASP A 53 -18.97 2.79 -6.98
N ARG A 54 -19.93 3.72 -6.89
CA ARG A 54 -20.74 3.95 -5.68
C ARG A 54 -22.22 4.07 -6.04
N ASP A 55 -23.06 4.07 -5.02
CA ASP A 55 -24.48 4.41 -5.14
C ASP A 55 -25.19 3.60 -6.24
N LEU A 56 -25.08 2.27 -6.16
CA LEU A 56 -25.80 1.37 -7.04
C LEU A 56 -27.29 1.52 -6.77
N HIS A 57 -28.00 2.09 -7.72
CA HIS A 57 -29.41 2.38 -7.67
C HIS A 57 -30.17 1.42 -8.58
N ILE A 58 -31.06 0.63 -7.98
CA ILE A 58 -31.83 -0.39 -8.67
C ILE A 58 -33.31 -0.06 -8.54
N VAL A 59 -33.99 0.05 -9.68
CA VAL A 59 -35.41 0.34 -9.77
C VAL A 59 -36.11 -0.87 -10.36
N ALA A 60 -37.07 -1.42 -9.63
CA ALA A 60 -37.91 -2.51 -10.08
C ALA A 60 -39.37 -2.07 -10.15
N ARG A 61 -40.09 -2.54 -11.17
CA ARG A 61 -41.49 -2.24 -11.38
C ARG A 61 -42.30 -3.51 -11.56
N LEU A 62 -43.36 -3.61 -10.79
CA LEU A 62 -44.38 -4.63 -10.97
C LEU A 62 -45.36 -4.12 -12.02
N LEU A 63 -45.63 -4.92 -13.05
CA LEU A 63 -46.53 -4.56 -14.16
C LEU A 63 -48.03 -4.67 -13.77
N SER A 64 -48.38 -4.16 -12.58
CA SER A 64 -49.76 -4.06 -12.08
C SER A 64 -50.17 -2.59 -12.02
N PHE A 65 -51.07 -2.19 -12.93
CA PHE A 65 -51.51 -0.80 -13.08
C PHE A 65 -52.72 -0.42 -12.22
N ALA A 66 -53.43 -1.41 -11.65
CA ALA A 66 -54.69 -1.20 -10.96
C ALA A 66 -54.52 -0.49 -9.60
N ASP A 67 -53.35 -0.60 -8.97
CA ASP A 67 -53.05 0.06 -7.70
C ASP A 67 -51.52 0.09 -7.47
N SER A 68 -50.84 1.11 -8.00
CA SER A 68 -49.38 1.21 -7.94
C SER A 68 -48.84 1.57 -6.55
N GLU A 69 -49.63 2.28 -5.74
CA GLU A 69 -49.23 2.76 -4.41
C GLU A 69 -49.35 1.68 -3.33
N SER A 70 -50.25 0.70 -3.51
CA SER A 70 -50.38 -0.45 -2.63
C SER A 70 -49.40 -1.60 -2.94
N ASN A 71 -48.65 -1.50 -4.03
CA ASN A 71 -47.61 -2.48 -4.33
C ASN A 71 -46.48 -2.36 -3.31
N SER A 72 -45.92 -3.49 -2.87
CA SER A 72 -44.70 -3.47 -2.04
C SER A 72 -43.59 -4.28 -2.68
N TYR A 73 -42.35 -3.82 -2.51
CA TYR A 73 -41.18 -4.48 -3.09
C TYR A 73 -40.24 -4.92 -1.99
N ARG A 74 -39.61 -6.08 -2.20
CA ARG A 74 -38.55 -6.57 -1.35
C ARG A 74 -37.33 -6.95 -2.17
N PHE A 75 -36.18 -6.72 -1.57
CA PHE A 75 -34.89 -6.97 -2.19
C PHE A 75 -34.02 -7.78 -1.25
N ARG A 76 -33.22 -8.67 -1.81
CA ARG A 76 -32.19 -9.41 -1.07
C ARG A 76 -30.90 -9.42 -1.89
N LEU A 77 -29.80 -8.98 -1.30
CA LEU A 77 -28.48 -9.03 -1.91
C LEU A 77 -27.63 -10.08 -1.22
N SER A 78 -27.48 -11.25 -1.85
CA SER A 78 -26.64 -12.33 -1.32
C SER A 78 -25.17 -11.88 -1.24
N GLY A 79 -24.59 -11.95 -0.04
CA GLY A 79 -23.23 -11.48 0.26
C GLY A 79 -23.16 -10.09 0.92
N TYR A 80 -24.30 -9.41 1.09
CA TYR A 80 -24.40 -8.13 1.79
C TYR A 80 -25.53 -8.11 2.81
N ASP A 81 -26.74 -8.52 2.40
CA ASP A 81 -27.90 -8.58 3.30
C ASP A 81 -28.04 -9.96 3.97
N PRO A 82 -28.40 -10.02 5.26
CA PRO A 82 -28.68 -11.28 5.95
C PRO A 82 -30.04 -11.88 5.55
N ASP A 83 -31.04 -11.06 5.23
CA ASP A 83 -32.40 -11.49 4.85
C ASP A 83 -33.05 -10.46 3.88
N TRP A 84 -34.27 -10.73 3.44
CA TRP A 84 -35.08 -9.85 2.62
C TRP A 84 -35.38 -8.52 3.32
N ILE A 85 -35.23 -7.42 2.58
CA ILE A 85 -35.55 -6.07 3.04
C ILE A 85 -36.73 -5.54 2.23
N ASP A 86 -37.82 -5.21 2.92
CA ASP A 86 -38.98 -4.55 2.34
C ASP A 86 -38.71 -3.04 2.16
N VAL A 87 -38.97 -2.52 0.97
CA VAL A 87 -38.63 -1.14 0.56
C VAL A 87 -39.87 -0.29 0.29
N GLY A 88 -41.06 -0.82 0.59
CA GLY A 88 -42.33 -0.11 0.37
C GLY A 88 -42.70 -0.01 -1.12
N PRO A 89 -43.46 1.01 -1.53
CA PRO A 89 -44.05 1.10 -2.88
C PRO A 89 -43.15 1.76 -3.93
N SER A 90 -42.06 2.42 -3.54
CA SER A 90 -41.15 3.08 -4.48
C SER A 90 -40.48 2.09 -5.44
N GLY A 91 -40.24 0.86 -4.98
CA GLY A 91 -39.57 -0.18 -5.76
C GLY A 91 -38.12 0.15 -6.07
N GLU A 92 -37.52 1.06 -5.29
CA GLU A 92 -36.18 1.58 -5.52
C GLU A 92 -35.25 1.21 -4.37
N ARG A 93 -34.07 0.66 -4.67
CA ARG A 93 -33.08 0.32 -3.64
C ARG A 93 -31.72 0.91 -3.99
N LEU A 94 -31.14 1.62 -3.03
CA LEU A 94 -29.84 2.24 -3.14
C LEU A 94 -28.81 1.50 -2.29
N PHE A 95 -27.69 1.12 -2.90
CA PHE A 95 -26.53 0.57 -2.21
C PHE A 95 -25.35 1.54 -2.34
N SER A 96 -25.02 2.25 -1.26
CA SER A 96 -24.03 3.33 -1.31
C SER A 96 -22.60 2.85 -1.57
N ARG A 97 -22.20 1.71 -1.00
CA ARG A 97 -20.89 1.10 -1.21
C ARG A 97 -20.97 -0.40 -0.99
N LEU A 98 -20.58 -1.16 -2.01
CA LEU A 98 -20.47 -2.61 -1.95
C LEU A 98 -18.98 -2.99 -1.90
N PRO A 99 -18.55 -3.88 -0.98
CA PRO A 99 -17.22 -4.45 -1.01
C PRO A 99 -16.92 -5.18 -2.32
N SER A 100 -15.65 -5.44 -2.61
CA SER A 100 -15.27 -6.29 -3.75
C SER A 100 -15.77 -7.73 -3.55
N GLY A 101 -16.44 -8.30 -4.55
CA GLY A 101 -17.05 -9.63 -4.41
C GLY A 101 -18.04 -9.96 -5.52
N HIS A 102 -18.63 -11.14 -5.42
CA HIS A 102 -19.69 -11.60 -6.32
C HIS A 102 -21.03 -11.47 -5.61
N TYR A 103 -21.98 -10.81 -6.26
CA TYR A 103 -23.29 -10.53 -5.68
C TYR A 103 -24.39 -11.09 -6.57
N THR A 104 -25.46 -11.56 -5.91
CA THR A 104 -26.71 -11.93 -6.56
C THR A 104 -27.82 -11.14 -5.90
N LEU A 105 -28.40 -10.22 -6.65
CA LEU A 105 -29.58 -9.48 -6.23
C LEU A 105 -30.81 -10.30 -6.61
N GLU A 106 -31.73 -10.42 -5.67
CA GLU A 106 -33.05 -10.97 -5.88
C GLU A 106 -34.09 -9.91 -5.54
N VAL A 107 -35.12 -9.80 -6.38
CA VAL A 107 -36.19 -8.82 -6.22
C VAL A 107 -37.54 -9.50 -6.38
N GLN A 108 -38.48 -9.17 -5.49
CA GLN A 108 -39.86 -9.62 -5.56
C GLN A 108 -40.80 -8.45 -5.30
N GLY A 109 -41.87 -8.37 -6.09
CA GLY A 109 -42.97 -7.44 -5.88
C GLY A 109 -44.17 -8.17 -5.30
N ARG A 110 -44.96 -7.48 -4.49
CA ARG A 110 -46.24 -7.92 -3.96
C ARG A 110 -47.32 -6.98 -4.47
N THR A 111 -48.38 -7.52 -5.04
CA THR A 111 -49.56 -6.74 -5.45
C THR A 111 -50.39 -6.30 -4.24
N ALA A 112 -51.32 -5.36 -4.45
CA ALA A 112 -52.33 -4.97 -3.46
C ALA A 112 -53.09 -6.17 -2.85
N ASP A 113 -53.38 -7.19 -3.67
CA ASP A 113 -54.05 -8.44 -3.26
C ASP A 113 -53.17 -9.36 -2.38
N GLY A 114 -51.92 -8.99 -2.14
CA GLY A 114 -50.98 -9.75 -1.33
C GLY A 114 -50.22 -10.85 -2.08
N ILE A 115 -50.34 -10.91 -3.41
CA ILE A 115 -49.73 -11.95 -4.24
C ILE A 115 -48.30 -11.54 -4.60
N TRP A 116 -47.35 -12.42 -4.32
CA TRP A 116 -45.94 -12.22 -4.67
C TRP A 116 -45.63 -12.63 -6.11
N SER A 117 -44.83 -11.81 -6.80
CA SER A 117 -44.29 -12.09 -8.13
C SER A 117 -43.23 -13.20 -8.10
N ALA A 118 -42.88 -13.71 -9.27
CA ALA A 118 -41.65 -14.50 -9.41
C ALA A 118 -40.43 -13.66 -8.98
N SER A 119 -39.42 -14.33 -8.42
CA SER A 119 -38.16 -13.68 -8.04
C SER A 119 -37.35 -13.37 -9.29
N GLN A 120 -37.04 -12.09 -9.51
CA GLN A 120 -36.13 -11.66 -10.56
C GLN A 120 -34.71 -11.61 -10.00
N THR A 121 -33.75 -12.22 -10.69
CA THR A 121 -32.36 -12.29 -10.24
C THR A 121 -31.42 -11.52 -11.17
N LEU A 122 -30.46 -10.81 -10.57
CA LEU A 122 -29.41 -10.06 -11.27
C LEU A 122 -28.06 -10.38 -10.64
N ARG A 123 -27.13 -10.89 -11.46
CA ARG A 123 -25.79 -11.28 -11.02
C ARG A 123 -24.77 -10.25 -11.47
N PHE A 124 -23.93 -9.80 -10.54
CA PHE A 124 -22.89 -8.84 -10.83
C PHE A 124 -21.68 -9.04 -9.94
N GLN A 125 -20.54 -8.49 -10.36
CA GLN A 125 -19.30 -8.56 -9.60
C GLN A 125 -18.72 -7.17 -9.39
N VAL A 126 -18.16 -6.93 -8.21
CA VAL A 126 -17.41 -5.72 -7.86
C VAL A 126 -15.93 -6.09 -7.86
N LEU A 127 -15.17 -5.52 -8.79
CA LEU A 127 -13.73 -5.78 -8.94
C LEU A 127 -12.95 -5.21 -7.74
N PRO A 128 -11.91 -5.90 -7.26
CA PRO A 128 -11.03 -5.36 -6.22
C PRO A 128 -10.21 -4.17 -6.72
N PRO A 129 -9.68 -3.34 -5.80
CA PRO A 129 -8.82 -2.23 -6.16
C PRO A 129 -7.61 -2.68 -6.98
N TRP A 130 -7.21 -1.87 -7.96
CA TRP A 130 -6.10 -2.21 -8.87
C TRP A 130 -4.75 -2.40 -8.17
N TRP A 131 -4.51 -1.79 -7.02
CA TRP A 131 -3.28 -1.98 -6.23
C TRP A 131 -3.22 -3.36 -5.54
N LEU A 132 -4.36 -4.04 -5.35
CA LEU A 132 -4.43 -5.42 -4.85
C LEU A 132 -4.26 -6.45 -5.98
N SER A 133 -4.22 -6.01 -7.24
CA SER A 133 -3.85 -6.87 -8.36
C SER A 133 -2.46 -7.48 -8.13
N PRO A 134 -2.18 -8.72 -8.58
CA PRO A 134 -0.86 -9.33 -8.47
C PRO A 134 0.28 -8.44 -8.99
N TRP A 135 0.02 -7.66 -10.03
CA TRP A 135 0.98 -6.68 -10.57
C TRP A 135 1.20 -5.49 -9.64
N GLY A 136 0.14 -4.98 -9.01
CA GLY A 136 0.21 -3.90 -8.02
C GLY A 136 1.01 -4.31 -6.79
N LEU A 137 0.74 -5.51 -6.26
CA LEU A 137 1.52 -6.10 -5.17
C LEU A 137 2.97 -6.34 -5.57
N SER A 138 3.23 -6.82 -6.79
CA SER A 138 4.58 -7.01 -7.30
C SER A 138 5.36 -5.70 -7.39
N LEU A 139 4.72 -4.60 -7.84
CA LEU A 139 5.33 -3.27 -7.89
C LEU A 139 5.65 -2.74 -6.49
N LEU A 140 4.73 -2.92 -5.54
CA LEU A 140 4.94 -2.54 -4.13
C LEU A 140 6.08 -3.35 -3.48
N ALA A 141 6.14 -4.65 -3.76
CA ALA A 141 7.23 -5.52 -3.32
C ALA A 141 8.57 -5.10 -3.93
N LEU A 142 8.60 -4.78 -5.23
CA LEU A 142 9.80 -4.28 -5.89
C LEU A 142 10.25 -2.95 -5.29
N LEU A 143 9.33 -2.01 -5.06
CA LEU A 143 9.63 -0.71 -4.49
C LEU A 143 10.16 -0.82 -3.07
N THR A 144 9.57 -1.68 -2.24
CA THR A 144 10.07 -1.94 -0.88
C THR A 144 11.47 -2.57 -0.90
N VAL A 145 11.74 -3.53 -1.80
CA VAL A 145 13.09 -4.10 -2.00
C VAL A 145 14.08 -3.04 -2.45
N CYS A 146 13.71 -2.16 -3.39
CA CYS A 146 14.56 -1.06 -3.85
C CYS A 146 14.90 -0.08 -2.72
N VAL A 147 13.93 0.28 -1.88
CA VAL A 147 14.14 1.15 -0.72
C VAL A 147 15.09 0.51 0.28
N ILE A 148 14.91 -0.78 0.60
CA ILE A 148 15.79 -1.52 1.50
C ILE A 148 17.21 -1.61 0.92
N ALA A 149 17.35 -1.96 -0.37
CA ALA A 149 18.63 -2.04 -1.04
C ALA A 149 19.35 -0.67 -1.05
N ALA A 150 18.64 0.42 -1.34
CA ALA A 150 19.18 1.77 -1.30
C ALA A 150 19.65 2.13 0.12
N ALA A 151 18.86 1.84 1.16
CA ALA A 151 19.24 2.06 2.55
C ALA A 151 20.52 1.29 2.94
N ILE A 152 20.61 0.01 2.56
CA ILE A 152 21.80 -0.82 2.80
C ILE A 152 23.03 -0.25 2.07
N LEU A 153 22.88 0.16 0.81
CA LEU A 153 23.98 0.72 0.02
C LEU A 153 24.48 2.05 0.60
N LEU A 154 23.56 2.93 1.01
CA LEU A 154 23.88 4.20 1.65
C LEU A 154 24.56 3.98 3.00
N TYR A 155 24.07 3.04 3.80
CA TYR A 155 24.68 2.66 5.08
C TYR A 155 26.10 2.11 4.89
N ARG A 156 26.30 1.19 3.93
CA ARG A 156 27.62 0.66 3.57
C ARG A 156 28.57 1.75 3.08
N ARG A 157 28.09 2.69 2.27
CA ARG A 157 28.89 3.84 1.81
C ARG A 157 29.34 4.70 2.99
N ARG A 158 28.46 4.94 3.97
CA ARG A 158 28.77 5.72 5.17
C ARG A 158 29.84 5.03 6.02
N LEU A 159 29.69 3.72 6.27
CA LEU A 159 30.68 2.91 6.99
C LEU A 159 32.05 2.87 6.31
N ARG A 160 32.08 2.70 4.99
CA ARG A 160 33.35 2.71 4.23
C ARG A 160 34.09 4.04 4.36
N ARG A 161 33.37 5.17 4.36
CA ARG A 161 33.96 6.50 4.56
C ARG A 161 34.56 6.64 5.97
N LEU A 162 33.84 6.18 7.00
CA LEU A 162 34.33 6.20 8.38
C LEU A 162 35.59 5.35 8.55
N ASN A 163 35.58 4.10 8.07
CA ASN A 163 36.73 3.21 8.17
C ASN A 163 37.93 3.73 7.37
N ALA A 164 37.71 4.30 6.18
CA ALA A 164 38.78 4.89 5.38
C ALA A 164 39.41 6.10 6.10
N TRP A 165 38.60 6.94 6.76
CA TRP A 165 39.08 8.06 7.54
C TRP A 165 39.91 7.60 8.75
N GLN A 166 39.42 6.62 9.52
CA GLN A 166 40.16 6.04 10.65
C GLN A 166 41.49 5.43 10.22
N LEU A 167 41.50 4.69 9.11
CA LEU A 167 42.72 4.10 8.57
C LEU A 167 43.72 5.17 8.10
N ALA A 168 43.23 6.27 7.50
CA ALA A 168 44.08 7.38 7.09
C ALA A 168 44.72 8.09 8.28
N VAL A 169 43.94 8.37 9.33
CA VAL A 169 44.43 8.97 10.58
C VAL A 169 45.47 8.07 11.23
N HIS A 170 45.19 6.79 11.39
CA HIS A 170 46.14 5.86 12.01
C HIS A 170 47.45 5.74 11.21
N LYS A 171 47.38 5.70 9.87
CA LYS A 171 48.58 5.71 9.02
C LYS A 171 49.39 6.98 9.19
N GLN A 172 48.72 8.13 9.33
CA GLN A 172 49.38 9.41 9.55
C GLN A 172 50.09 9.44 10.91
N GLU A 173 49.44 8.98 11.98
CA GLU A 173 50.04 8.86 13.32
C GLU A 173 51.28 7.95 13.32
N VAL A 174 51.19 6.78 12.68
CA VAL A 174 52.32 5.85 12.58
C VAL A 174 53.48 6.47 11.78
N ALA A 175 53.19 7.17 10.68
CA ALA A 175 54.20 7.86 9.88
C ALA A 175 54.87 9.00 10.67
N GLU A 176 54.11 9.75 11.46
CA GLU A 176 54.63 10.81 12.32
C GLU A 176 55.52 10.24 13.43
N GLN A 177 55.09 9.17 14.10
CA GLN A 177 55.90 8.48 15.10
C GLN A 177 57.21 7.95 14.52
N ALA A 178 57.16 7.35 13.32
CA ALA A 178 58.36 6.89 12.63
C ALA A 178 59.31 8.06 12.29
N SER A 179 58.77 9.20 11.86
CA SER A 179 59.54 10.42 11.56
C SER A 179 60.22 10.99 12.81
N LEU A 180 59.48 11.06 13.92
CA LEU A 180 60.01 11.50 15.22
C LEU A 180 61.08 10.55 15.75
N ALA A 181 60.86 9.24 15.66
CA ALA A 181 61.84 8.24 16.07
C ALA A 181 63.13 8.35 15.25
N LYS A 182 63.03 8.55 13.92
CA LYS A 182 64.20 8.77 13.05
C LYS A 182 64.98 10.03 13.43
N THR A 183 64.27 11.14 13.67
CA THR A 183 64.91 12.40 14.09
C THR A 183 65.62 12.24 15.43
N ARG A 184 64.98 11.60 16.42
CA ARG A 184 65.59 11.31 17.73
C ARG A 184 66.82 10.41 17.59
N PHE A 185 66.72 9.34 16.82
CA PHE A 185 67.82 8.42 16.59
C PHE A 185 69.05 9.12 15.99
N LEU A 186 68.86 9.96 14.97
CA LEU A 186 69.95 10.72 14.35
C LEU A 186 70.59 11.72 15.33
N ALA A 187 69.78 12.40 16.15
CA ALA A 187 70.29 13.30 17.17
C ALA A 187 71.13 12.55 18.22
N THR A 188 70.61 11.44 18.75
CA THR A 188 71.31 10.60 19.74
C THR A 188 72.61 10.04 19.16
N LEU A 189 72.58 9.45 17.96
CA LEU A 189 73.80 8.96 17.30
C LEU A 189 74.84 10.06 17.10
N GLY A 190 74.41 11.27 16.69
CA GLY A 190 75.32 12.39 16.51
C GLY A 190 76.06 12.77 17.80
N HIS A 191 75.34 12.79 18.92
CA HIS A 191 75.94 13.08 20.23
C HIS A 191 76.83 11.93 20.73
N GLU A 192 76.41 10.68 20.57
CA GLU A 192 77.15 9.50 21.02
C GLU A 192 78.42 9.24 20.19
N VAL A 193 78.45 9.62 18.91
CA VAL A 193 79.66 9.50 18.06
C VAL A 193 80.64 10.65 18.32
N ARG A 194 80.13 11.88 18.49
CA ARG A 194 80.98 13.06 18.70
C ARG A 194 81.84 12.94 19.96
N THR A 195 81.28 12.41 21.04
CA THR A 195 81.94 12.31 22.35
C THR A 195 83.22 11.46 22.32
N PRO A 196 83.20 10.17 21.89
CA PRO A 196 84.41 9.36 21.77
C PRO A 196 85.37 9.90 20.70
N MET A 197 84.89 10.43 19.57
CA MET A 197 85.77 11.05 18.56
C MET A 197 86.55 12.23 19.13
N THR A 198 85.91 13.08 19.93
CA THR A 198 86.58 14.22 20.58
C THR A 198 87.65 13.72 21.55
N GLY A 199 87.37 12.63 22.27
CA GLY A 199 88.37 11.97 23.13
C GLY A 199 89.57 11.42 22.36
N VAL A 200 89.34 10.68 21.27
CA VAL A 200 90.42 10.13 20.41
C VAL A 200 91.26 11.24 19.81
N LEU A 201 90.62 12.31 19.28
CA LEU A 201 91.32 13.44 18.69
C LEU A 201 92.17 14.19 19.73
N GLY A 202 91.64 14.45 20.93
CA GLY A 202 92.37 15.10 22.01
C GLY A 202 93.60 14.29 22.46
N MET A 203 93.47 12.96 22.57
CA MET A 203 94.60 12.08 22.90
C MET A 203 95.65 12.05 21.76
N SER A 204 95.21 12.07 20.50
CA SER A 204 96.12 12.13 19.35
C SER A 204 96.90 13.45 19.29
N GLU A 205 96.26 14.59 19.58
CA GLU A 205 96.96 15.89 19.67
C GLU A 205 97.99 15.93 20.80
N LEU A 206 97.68 15.33 21.95
CA LEU A 206 98.62 15.24 23.07
C LEU A 206 99.86 14.42 22.68
N LEU A 207 99.66 13.26 22.02
CA LEU A 207 100.76 12.42 21.51
C LEU A 207 101.64 13.15 20.48
N LEU A 208 101.05 14.00 19.63
CA LEU A 208 101.78 14.79 18.64
C LEU A 208 102.61 15.92 19.28
N LYS A 209 102.17 16.50 20.40
CA LYS A 209 102.88 17.60 21.08
C LYS A 209 103.97 17.14 22.05
N THR A 210 103.99 15.87 22.46
CA THR A 210 105.04 15.31 23.32
C THR A 210 106.23 14.79 22.52
N THR A 211 107.46 15.16 22.89
CA THR A 211 108.69 14.56 22.34
C THR A 211 108.80 13.09 22.76
N GLN A 212 108.66 12.18 21.79
CA GLN A 212 108.66 10.73 22.00
C GLN A 212 110.03 10.21 22.48
N ASP A 213 110.02 9.41 23.55
CA ASP A 213 111.20 8.73 24.13
C ASP A 213 111.66 7.56 23.20
N PRO A 214 112.94 7.12 23.19
CA PRO A 214 113.46 6.13 22.24
C PRO A 214 112.72 4.79 22.23
N THR A 215 112.16 4.37 23.35
CA THR A 215 111.33 3.15 23.49
C THR A 215 109.94 3.29 22.85
N GLN A 216 109.43 4.50 22.67
CA GLN A 216 108.13 4.72 22.02
C GLN A 216 108.25 4.74 20.49
N ARG A 217 109.41 5.15 19.95
CA ARG A 217 109.68 5.13 18.49
C ARG A 217 109.80 3.72 17.90
N SER A 218 110.02 2.68 18.71
CA SER A 218 110.20 1.30 18.23
C SER A 218 108.89 0.52 18.00
N TYR A 219 107.74 1.11 18.33
CA TYR A 219 106.41 0.47 18.18
C TYR A 219 105.56 1.07 17.06
N THR A 220 106.12 1.99 16.27
CA THR A 220 105.47 2.52 15.04
C THR A 220 106.05 1.80 13.84
#